data_AF-A0A0A0V2G1-F1
#
_entry.id   AF-A0A0A0V2G1-F1
#
_cell.length_a   1.000
_cell.length_b   1.000
_cell.length_c   1.000
_cell.angle_alpha   90.00
_cell.angle_beta   90.00
_cell.angle_gamma   90.00
#
_symmetry.space_group_name_H-M   'P 1'
#
loop_
_entity.id
_entity.type
_entity.pdbx_description
1 polymer ?
#
loop_
_entity_poly.entity_id
_entity_poly.type
_entity_poly.pdbx_seq_one_letter_code
_entity_poly.pdbx_strand_id
1 'polypeptide(L)'
;MLVSQLLLSFVVLGGWLVAGLVWEPTSAGWGARVGLDLRAPLGAECAAALVELFRARHLLVFSGQDFSLEEQIRFMGYLGPVLHEEGSGIGFVSNVKEGAALGVSELSFHSDTGHCAVPLEAVSLFAEDVEGCVTSTRFANVAAAYGRLPVGLRSRVASGV
;
A
#
# COMPACT_ATOMS: atom_id res chain seq x y z
N MET A 1 28.26 -4.36 -37.01
CA MET A 1 27.09 -3.75 -36.36
C MET A 1 26.55 -4.79 -35.39
N LEU A 2 27.04 -4.78 -34.14
CA LEU A 2 26.63 -5.72 -33.10
C LEU A 2 25.70 -4.99 -32.13
N VAL A 3 24.48 -5.52 -31.98
CA VAL A 3 23.51 -5.07 -30.99
C VAL A 3 23.83 -5.85 -29.71
N SER A 4 24.38 -5.16 -28.70
CA SER A 4 24.66 -5.75 -27.39
C SER A 4 23.43 -5.63 -26.51
N GLN A 5 22.65 -6.70 -26.44
CA GLN A 5 21.53 -6.87 -25.51
C GLN A 5 22.12 -7.29 -24.15
N LEU A 6 22.42 -6.31 -23.30
CA LEU A 6 22.80 -6.56 -21.90
C LEU A 6 21.52 -6.80 -21.09
N LEU A 7 21.04 -8.04 -21.12
CA LEU A 7 20.14 -8.58 -20.10
C LEU A 7 20.95 -8.70 -18.79
N LEU A 8 20.89 -7.66 -17.96
CA LEU A 8 21.35 -7.72 -16.58
C LEU A 8 20.35 -8.54 -15.78
N SER A 9 20.53 -9.85 -15.81
CA SER A 9 19.91 -10.79 -14.86
C SER A 9 20.55 -10.56 -13.48
N PHE A 10 20.06 -9.56 -12.74
CA PHE A 10 20.34 -9.49 -11.32
C PHE A 10 19.46 -10.53 -10.62
N VAL A 11 20.09 -11.64 -10.24
CA VAL A 11 19.58 -12.55 -9.23
C VAL A 11 19.62 -11.79 -7.90
N VAL A 12 18.54 -11.06 -7.60
CA VAL A 12 18.22 -10.73 -6.22
C VAL A 12 17.56 -11.98 -5.66
N LEU A 13 18.26 -12.68 -4.76
CA LEU A 13 17.73 -13.87 -4.08
C LEU A 13 16.40 -13.51 -3.40
N GLY A 14 15.27 -13.81 -4.07
CA GLY A 14 13.91 -13.56 -3.59
C GLY A 14 13.16 -12.34 -4.19
N GLY A 15 13.82 -11.51 -5.01
CA GLY A 15 13.24 -10.28 -5.55
C GLY A 15 12.84 -10.34 -7.03
N TRP A 16 11.74 -9.68 -7.40
CA TRP A 16 11.31 -9.46 -8.78
C TRP A 16 11.74 -8.07 -9.23
N LEU A 17 12.27 -7.95 -10.46
CA LEU A 17 12.59 -6.68 -11.12
C LEU A 17 11.67 -6.48 -12.32
N VAL A 18 10.84 -5.43 -12.28
CA VAL A 18 9.97 -5.04 -13.41
C VAL A 18 10.04 -3.53 -13.57
N ALA A 19 10.43 -3.03 -14.75
CA ALA A 19 10.53 -1.59 -15.05
C ALA A 19 11.34 -0.76 -14.02
N GLY A 20 12.41 -1.34 -13.46
CA GLY A 20 13.23 -0.69 -12.42
C GLY A 20 12.72 -0.85 -10.99
N LEU A 21 11.55 -1.46 -10.79
CA LEU A 21 10.95 -1.73 -9.48
C LEU A 21 11.47 -3.05 -8.92
N VAL A 22 12.23 -2.99 -7.81
CA VAL A 22 12.68 -4.17 -7.06
C VAL A 22 11.72 -4.42 -5.90
N TRP A 23 11.16 -5.63 -5.81
CA TRP A 23 10.28 -5.98 -4.70
C TRP A 23 10.30 -7.48 -4.37
N GLU A 24 9.89 -7.81 -3.15
CA GLU A 24 9.71 -9.19 -2.66
C GLU A 24 8.34 -9.34 -1.98
N PRO A 25 7.70 -10.54 -2.02
CA PRO A 25 6.43 -10.75 -1.33
C PRO A 25 6.61 -10.70 0.19
N THR A 26 5.56 -10.29 0.93
CA THR A 26 5.59 -10.48 2.39
C THR A 26 5.46 -11.96 2.76
N SER A 27 5.76 -12.31 4.02
CA SER A 27 5.62 -13.67 4.54
C SER A 27 4.19 -14.22 4.46
N ALA A 28 3.18 -13.36 4.37
CA ALA A 28 1.78 -13.78 4.22
C ALA A 28 1.42 -14.26 2.80
N GLY A 29 2.34 -14.13 1.83
CA GLY A 29 2.13 -14.49 0.42
C GLY A 29 1.33 -13.46 -0.39
N TRP A 30 0.82 -12.43 0.26
CA TRP A 30 0.22 -11.24 -0.33
C TRP A 30 0.90 -9.99 0.27
N GLY A 31 0.74 -8.85 -0.38
CA GLY A 31 1.58 -7.68 -0.13
C GLY A 31 2.98 -7.80 -0.72
N ALA A 32 3.70 -6.69 -0.78
CA ALA A 32 5.07 -6.61 -1.26
C ALA A 32 5.90 -5.62 -0.44
N ARG A 33 7.17 -5.96 -0.18
CA ARG A 33 8.20 -5.02 0.29
C ARG A 33 8.91 -4.48 -0.94
N VAL A 34 8.94 -3.16 -1.09
CA VAL A 34 9.41 -2.49 -2.31
C VAL A 34 10.65 -1.66 -2.00
N GLY A 35 11.71 -1.88 -2.77
CA GLY A 35 12.94 -1.09 -2.73
C GLY A 35 12.84 0.08 -3.72
N LEU A 36 12.35 1.23 -3.24
CA LEU A 36 12.19 2.45 -4.02
C LEU A 36 12.40 3.68 -3.14
N ASP A 37 13.04 4.72 -3.66
CA ASP A 37 13.16 6.03 -2.99
C ASP A 37 11.99 6.92 -3.42
N LEU A 38 11.11 7.26 -2.48
CA LEU A 38 9.87 7.99 -2.79
C LEU A 38 10.08 9.52 -2.93
N ARG A 39 11.27 10.03 -2.61
CA ARG A 39 11.63 11.45 -2.77
C ARG A 39 11.77 11.85 -4.25
N ALA A 40 12.18 10.92 -5.09
CA ALA A 40 12.34 11.16 -6.52
C ALA A 40 11.00 10.93 -7.26
N PRO A 41 10.64 11.77 -8.24
CA PRO A 41 9.56 11.46 -9.17
C PRO A 41 9.83 10.16 -9.92
N LEU A 42 8.79 9.35 -10.10
CA LEU A 42 8.86 8.12 -10.87
C LEU A 42 8.65 8.41 -12.36
N GLY A 43 9.43 7.74 -13.21
CA GLY A 43 9.16 7.67 -14.64
C GLY A 43 7.85 6.91 -14.91
N ALA A 44 7.20 7.21 -16.04
CA ALA A 44 5.87 6.69 -16.37
C ALA A 44 5.77 5.15 -16.32
N GLU A 45 6.79 4.44 -16.80
CA GLU A 45 6.81 2.97 -16.78
C GLU A 45 6.90 2.41 -15.36
N CYS A 46 7.74 3.01 -14.51
CA CYS A 46 7.86 2.61 -13.11
C CYS A 46 6.58 2.92 -12.31
N ALA A 47 5.96 4.07 -12.57
CA ALA A 47 4.69 4.43 -11.94
C ALA A 47 3.57 3.46 -12.34
N ALA A 48 3.47 3.10 -13.62
CA ALA A 48 2.50 2.11 -14.08
C ALA A 48 2.75 0.72 -13.44
N ALA A 49 4.01 0.28 -13.39
CA ALA A 49 4.37 -0.98 -12.73
C ALA A 49 4.04 -0.98 -11.22
N LEU A 50 4.21 0.15 -10.55
CA LEU A 50 3.85 0.34 -9.14
C LEU A 50 2.34 0.20 -8.91
N VAL A 51 1.51 0.84 -9.75
CA VAL A 51 0.04 0.75 -9.67
C VAL A 51 -0.42 -0.69 -9.85
N GLU A 52 0.12 -1.39 -10.85
CA GLU A 52 -0.20 -2.80 -11.08
C GLU A 52 0.26 -3.70 -9.94
N LEU A 53 1.44 -3.42 -9.36
CA LEU A 53 1.91 -4.13 -8.18
C LEU A 53 0.98 -3.92 -6.98
N PHE A 54 0.54 -2.67 -6.73
CA PHE A 54 -0.42 -2.37 -5.66
C PHE A 54 -1.73 -3.11 -5.87
N ARG A 55 -2.30 -3.09 -7.08
CA ARG A 55 -3.52 -3.83 -7.42
C ARG A 55 -3.39 -5.34 -7.20
N ALA A 56 -2.26 -5.92 -7.59
CA ALA A 56 -2.00 -7.36 -7.48
C ALA A 56 -1.67 -7.81 -6.05
N ARG A 57 -1.04 -6.95 -5.24
CA ARG A 57 -0.52 -7.31 -3.91
C ARG A 57 -1.31 -6.72 -2.76
N HIS A 58 -2.17 -5.74 -2.99
CA HIS A 58 -3.05 -5.06 -2.02
C HIS A 58 -2.36 -4.25 -0.92
N LEU A 59 -1.08 -4.50 -0.62
CA LEU A 59 -0.30 -3.81 0.41
C LEU A 59 1.14 -3.64 -0.08
N LEU A 60 1.65 -2.41 -0.09
CA LEU A 60 3.06 -2.13 -0.38
C LEU A 60 3.72 -1.56 0.88
N VAL A 61 4.91 -2.06 1.20
CA VAL A 61 5.71 -1.61 2.34
C VAL A 61 7.04 -1.07 1.83
N PHE A 62 7.33 0.18 2.17
CA PHE A 62 8.58 0.86 1.85
C PHE A 62 9.35 1.07 3.16
N SER A 63 10.63 0.71 3.19
CA SER A 63 11.48 0.87 4.38
C SER A 63 12.54 1.95 4.15
N GLY A 64 13.02 2.56 5.23
CA GLY A 64 14.10 3.55 5.16
C GLY A 64 13.74 4.83 4.41
N GLN A 65 12.48 5.24 4.51
CA GLN A 65 11.99 6.45 3.85
C GLN A 65 12.06 7.64 4.80
N ASP A 66 12.48 8.78 4.26
CA ASP A 66 12.49 10.08 4.93
C ASP A 66 12.11 11.11 3.88
N PHE A 67 10.84 11.54 3.89
CA PHE A 67 10.27 12.42 2.89
C PHE A 67 9.21 13.33 3.52
N SER A 68 8.91 14.46 2.84
CA SER A 68 7.89 15.39 3.31
C SER A 68 6.47 14.93 2.97
N LEU A 69 5.47 15.53 3.61
CA LEU A 69 4.07 15.30 3.26
C LEU A 69 3.77 15.61 1.78
N GLU A 70 4.40 16.63 1.19
CA GLU A 70 4.25 16.96 -0.23
C GLU A 70 4.77 15.84 -1.14
N GLU A 71 5.85 15.19 -0.73
CA GLU A 71 6.42 14.04 -1.44
C GLU A 71 5.53 12.81 -1.29
N GLN A 72 4.93 12.59 -0.12
CA GLN A 72 3.93 11.55 0.10
C GLN A 72 2.69 11.77 -0.78
N ILE A 73 2.18 13.00 -0.84
CA ILE A 73 1.04 13.39 -1.69
C ILE A 73 1.39 13.11 -3.16
N ARG A 74 2.55 13.56 -3.63
CA ARG A 74 3.00 13.31 -5.01
C ARG A 74 3.04 11.81 -5.31
N PHE A 75 3.61 11.02 -4.40
CA PHE A 75 3.70 9.57 -4.55
C PHE A 75 2.30 8.93 -4.62
N MET A 76 1.39 9.31 -3.72
CA MET A 76 0.01 8.81 -3.73
C MET A 76 -0.76 9.23 -4.98
N GLY A 77 -0.39 10.37 -5.58
CA GLY A 77 -0.91 10.83 -6.87
C GLY A 77 -0.73 9.84 -8.03
N TYR A 78 0.23 8.91 -7.95
CA TYR A 78 0.36 7.84 -8.94
C TYR A 78 -0.75 6.79 -8.85
N LEU A 79 -1.35 6.60 -7.68
CA LEU A 79 -2.46 5.66 -7.45
C LEU A 79 -3.82 6.28 -7.80
N GLY A 80 -3.95 7.60 -7.65
CA GLY A 80 -5.17 8.34 -7.98
C GLY A 80 -5.21 9.73 -7.35
N PRO A 81 -6.32 10.47 -7.48
CA PRO A 81 -6.51 11.76 -6.83
C PRO A 81 -6.37 11.65 -5.30
N VAL A 82 -5.62 12.57 -4.70
CA VAL A 82 -5.42 12.65 -3.24
C VAL A 82 -6.44 13.63 -2.64
N LEU A 83 -7.14 13.23 -1.59
CA LEU A 83 -8.05 14.11 -0.86
C LEU A 83 -7.26 14.99 0.13
N HIS A 84 -7.54 16.29 0.14
CA HIS A 84 -6.75 17.31 0.85
C HIS A 84 -7.51 18.06 1.96
N GLU A 85 -8.81 17.83 2.13
CA GLU A 85 -9.59 18.59 3.11
C GLU A 85 -9.22 18.20 4.55
N GLU A 86 -9.19 19.16 5.46
CA GLU A 86 -9.00 18.91 6.89
C GLU A 86 -10.06 17.91 7.38
N GLY A 87 -9.60 16.77 7.91
CA GLY A 87 -10.47 15.66 8.31
C GLY A 87 -10.82 14.63 7.23
N SER A 88 -10.31 14.78 5.99
CA SER A 88 -10.62 13.87 4.86
C SER A 88 -9.59 12.75 4.60
N GLY A 89 -8.46 12.73 5.31
CA GLY A 89 -7.45 11.67 5.17
C GLY A 89 -5.99 12.11 5.34
N ILE A 90 -5.72 13.42 5.31
CA ILE A 90 -4.40 13.98 5.68
C ILE A 90 -4.46 14.42 7.14
N GLY A 91 -3.79 13.67 8.02
CA GLY A 91 -3.78 13.93 9.45
C GLY A 91 -2.91 12.94 10.21
N PHE A 92 -2.69 13.24 11.49
CA PHE A 92 -1.90 12.38 12.36
C PHE A 92 -2.79 11.32 13.01
N VAL A 93 -2.33 10.07 13.02
CA VAL A 93 -2.77 9.04 13.96
C VAL A 93 -1.74 9.02 15.08
N SER A 94 -2.12 9.41 16.30
CA SER A 94 -1.16 9.54 17.40
C SER A 94 -1.83 9.38 18.75
N ASN A 95 -1.09 8.77 19.68
CA ASN A 95 -1.44 8.64 21.09
C ASN A 95 -0.95 9.82 21.97
N VAL A 96 -0.07 10.67 21.45
CA VAL A 96 0.56 11.76 22.21
C VAL A 96 0.32 13.15 21.63
N LYS A 97 0.00 13.25 20.33
CA LYS A 97 -0.24 14.54 19.67
C LYS A 97 -1.68 15.01 19.89
N GLU A 98 -1.83 16.19 20.48
CA GLU A 98 -3.11 16.84 20.64
C GLU A 98 -3.77 17.11 19.26
N GLY A 99 -5.06 16.81 19.14
CA GLY A 99 -5.80 16.94 17.88
C GLY A 99 -5.58 15.82 16.86
N ALA A 100 -4.75 14.81 17.16
CA ALA A 100 -4.58 13.63 16.32
C ALA A 100 -5.73 12.61 16.50
N ALA A 101 -5.92 11.76 15.49
CA ALA A 101 -6.93 10.72 15.50
C ALA A 101 -6.53 9.50 16.35
N LEU A 102 -7.55 8.76 16.81
CA LEU A 102 -7.53 7.44 17.46
C LEU A 102 -6.90 7.35 18.87
N GLY A 103 -5.91 8.17 19.21
CA GLY A 103 -5.28 8.11 20.53
C GLY A 103 -4.66 6.74 20.80
N VAL A 104 -5.09 6.09 21.89
CA VAL A 104 -4.64 4.75 22.31
C VAL A 104 -5.62 3.62 21.95
N SER A 105 -6.68 3.91 21.19
CA SER A 105 -7.72 2.93 20.90
C SER A 105 -7.27 1.92 19.84
N GLU A 106 -7.48 0.63 20.11
CA GLU A 106 -7.41 -0.41 19.08
C GLU A 106 -8.70 -0.41 18.25
N LEU A 107 -8.58 -0.48 16.93
CA LEU A 107 -9.72 -0.61 16.03
C LEU A 107 -9.93 -2.08 15.67
N SER A 108 -11.20 -2.51 15.65
CA SER A 108 -11.61 -3.76 15.00
C SER A 108 -11.21 -3.76 13.53
N PHE A 109 -11.09 -4.94 12.91
CA PHE A 109 -10.89 -5.03 11.46
C PHE A 109 -11.97 -4.23 10.71
N HIS A 110 -11.53 -3.30 9.88
CA HIS A 110 -12.38 -2.40 9.10
C HIS A 110 -11.72 -2.08 7.75
N SER A 111 -12.48 -1.43 6.88
CA SER A 111 -11.97 -0.73 5.71
C SER A 111 -12.31 0.74 5.87
N ASP A 112 -11.33 1.62 5.73
CA ASP A 112 -11.53 3.06 5.83
C ASP A 112 -12.59 3.52 4.85
N THR A 113 -13.49 4.39 5.29
CA THR A 113 -14.57 4.95 4.48
C THR A 113 -15.49 3.92 3.82
N GLY A 114 -15.48 2.65 4.25
CA GLY A 114 -16.32 1.59 3.66
C GLY A 114 -17.83 1.82 3.79
N HIS A 115 -18.24 2.81 4.58
CA HIS A 115 -19.63 3.27 4.72
C HIS A 115 -20.01 4.36 3.70
N CYS A 116 -19.04 4.95 3.00
CA CYS A 116 -19.26 5.96 1.97
C CYS A 116 -19.70 5.29 0.65
N ALA A 117 -20.52 6.01 -0.13
CA ALA A 117 -20.96 5.53 -1.45
C ALA A 117 -19.80 5.32 -2.42
N VAL A 118 -18.74 6.13 -2.29
CA VAL A 118 -17.48 5.99 -3.01
C VAL A 118 -16.37 5.94 -1.94
N PRO A 119 -15.94 4.74 -1.52
CA PRO A 119 -14.87 4.59 -0.54
C PRO A 119 -13.51 4.94 -1.15
N LEU A 120 -12.52 5.23 -0.30
CA LEU A 120 -11.12 5.38 -0.68
C LEU A 120 -10.58 4.07 -1.28
N GLU A 121 -9.87 4.18 -2.40
CA GLU A 121 -9.20 3.04 -3.05
C GLU A 121 -7.87 2.69 -2.38
N ALA A 122 -7.20 3.68 -1.78
CA ALA A 122 -5.91 3.52 -1.14
C ALA A 122 -5.73 4.52 0.02
N VAL A 123 -4.97 4.09 1.02
CA VAL A 123 -4.50 4.91 2.14
C VAL A 123 -2.99 4.67 2.29
N SER A 124 -2.27 5.71 2.72
CA SER A 124 -0.85 5.63 3.05
C SER A 124 -0.62 6.06 4.49
N LEU A 125 0.14 5.25 5.23
CA LEU A 125 0.58 5.56 6.59
C LEU A 125 2.10 5.70 6.57
N PHE A 126 2.58 6.85 7.06
CA PHE A 126 4.00 7.13 7.22
C PHE A 126 4.36 7.11 8.71
N ALA A 127 5.44 6.37 9.04
CA ALA A 127 5.89 6.22 10.41
C ALA A 127 6.81 7.40 10.78
N GLU A 128 6.27 8.42 11.44
CA GLU A 128 7.06 9.58 11.89
C GLU A 128 7.80 9.32 13.21
N ASP A 129 7.07 8.86 14.23
CA ASP A 129 7.64 8.58 15.56
C ASP A 129 7.03 7.28 16.10
N VAL A 130 7.67 6.16 15.76
CA VAL A 130 7.20 4.81 16.13
C VAL A 130 8.34 4.04 16.78
N GLU A 131 8.07 3.50 17.96
CA GLU A 131 9.00 2.59 18.63
C GLU A 131 8.84 1.16 18.09
N GLY A 132 9.96 0.56 17.69
CA GLY A 132 10.00 -0.79 17.16
C GLY A 132 9.46 -1.82 18.16
N CYS A 133 8.69 -2.78 17.66
CA CYS A 133 8.14 -3.91 18.44
C CYS A 133 7.15 -3.55 19.57
N VAL A 134 6.76 -2.28 19.71
CA VAL A 134 5.75 -1.86 20.71
C VAL A 134 4.33 -2.03 20.19
N THR A 135 4.11 -1.77 18.90
CA THR A 135 2.80 -1.90 18.25
C THR A 135 2.94 -2.45 16.83
N SER A 136 1.81 -2.85 16.24
CA SER A 136 1.74 -3.37 14.87
C SER A 136 0.39 -3.08 14.25
N THR A 137 0.35 -2.88 12.93
CA THR A 137 -0.89 -2.86 12.15
C THR A 137 -1.12 -4.24 11.53
N ARG A 138 -2.32 -4.78 11.71
CA ARG A 138 -2.72 -6.07 11.13
C ARG A 138 -3.59 -5.82 9.91
N PHE A 139 -3.29 -6.52 8.82
CA PHE A 139 -4.07 -6.45 7.58
C PHE A 139 -4.66 -7.83 7.25
N ALA A 140 -5.80 -7.85 6.55
CA ALA A 140 -6.43 -9.07 6.06
C ALA A 140 -6.72 -8.97 4.55
N ASN A 141 -6.43 -10.04 3.80
CA ASN A 141 -6.75 -10.11 2.38
C ASN A 141 -8.19 -10.60 2.17
N VAL A 142 -9.11 -9.63 1.99
CA VAL A 142 -10.53 -9.90 1.79
C VAL A 142 -10.80 -10.57 0.43
N ALA A 143 -10.03 -10.26 -0.61
CA ALA A 143 -10.15 -10.92 -1.91
C ALA A 143 -9.84 -12.42 -1.81
N ALA A 144 -8.79 -12.79 -1.08
CA ALA A 144 -8.46 -14.18 -0.80
C ALA A 144 -9.47 -14.84 0.15
N ALA A 145 -10.07 -14.10 1.09
CA ALA A 145 -11.15 -14.61 1.93
C ALA A 145 -12.40 -14.95 1.09
N TYR A 146 -12.85 -14.01 0.25
CA TYR A 146 -13.93 -14.22 -0.72
C TYR A 146 -13.62 -15.40 -1.66
N GLY A 147 -12.37 -15.47 -2.14
CA GLY A 147 -11.81 -16.54 -2.94
C GLY A 147 -11.87 -17.93 -2.32
N ARG A 148 -12.04 -18.04 -0.99
CA ARG A 148 -12.12 -19.31 -0.25
C ARG A 148 -13.54 -19.65 0.23
N LEU A 149 -14.52 -18.77 0.02
CA LEU A 149 -15.90 -19.07 0.39
C LEU A 149 -16.42 -20.28 -0.39
N PRO A 150 -17.16 -21.21 0.26
CA PRO A 150 -17.91 -22.25 -0.43
C PRO A 150 -18.80 -21.65 -1.52
N VAL A 151 -18.94 -22.35 -2.65
CA VAL A 151 -19.67 -21.84 -3.83
C VAL A 151 -21.05 -21.30 -3.45
N GLY A 152 -21.83 -22.04 -2.66
CA GLY A 152 -23.15 -21.60 -2.23
C GLY A 152 -23.14 -20.31 -1.41
N LEU A 153 -22.16 -20.13 -0.52
CA LEU A 153 -22.03 -18.90 0.27
C LEU A 153 -21.54 -17.73 -0.59
N ARG A 154 -20.61 -17.98 -1.50
CA ARG A 154 -20.12 -16.97 -2.44
C ARG A 154 -21.23 -16.44 -3.34
N SER A 155 -22.08 -17.32 -3.87
CA SER A 155 -23.22 -16.94 -4.71
C SER A 155 -24.19 -16.05 -3.95
N ARG A 156 -24.47 -16.35 -2.68
CA ARG A 156 -25.34 -15.52 -1.83
C ARG A 156 -24.76 -14.13 -1.59
N VAL A 157 -23.47 -14.05 -1.25
CA VAL A 157 -22.78 -12.76 -1.08
C VAL A 157 -22.78 -11.95 -2.39
N ALA A 158 -22.57 -12.62 -3.53
CA ALA A 158 -22.56 -11.96 -4.84
C ALA A 158 -23.93 -11.44 -5.27
N SER A 159 -25.04 -12.09 -4.88
CA SER A 159 -26.38 -11.65 -5.23
C SER A 159 -26.87 -10.46 -4.39
N GLY A 160 -26.21 -10.13 -3.28
CA GLY A 160 -26.64 -9.05 -2.39
C GLY A 160 -27.99 -9.29 -1.70
N VAL A 161 -28.44 -10.56 -1.67
CA VAL A 161 -29.70 -11.04 -1.06
C VAL A 161 -29.41 -12.13 -0.03
#